data_AF-A0A1C6KWJ6-F1
#
_entry.id   AF-A0A1C6KWJ6-F1
#
_cell.length_a   1.000
_cell.length_b   1.000
_cell.length_c   1.000
_cell.angle_alpha   90.00
_cell.angle_beta   90.00
_cell.angle_gamma   90.00
#
_symmetry.space_group_name_H-M   'P 1'
#
loop_
_entity.id
_entity.type
_entity.pdbx_description
1 polymer ?
#
loop_
_entity_poly.entity_id
_entity_poly.type
_entity_poly.pdbx_seq_one_letter_code
_entity_poly.pdbx_strand_id
1 'polypeptide(L)'
;MLSESIAKLVQYGVETELIPECERNYTTNLLLDVFYEDDYTAPEQEFQNIEQLVGGSILSHDHFQGGHYTFAMAKAPIEKHVTIPGFEDVEAGIVKWPLSVLRIRHKNPERLIDLATHVLQAWRGYTDEAAFVFANTDGEPHNTITPIARKVEDVYELDLTLRNNITTKEHPLGVYHPHAQYHHIKKENIGLIEVMGLAVLPARLKEELELLEEYILSEKDISSNEKIAKHEDWVKELLEKYPDINAENIHAILQKEVGLVFVHVLEDAGVYKCTPKGREDFMRFVDSL
;
A
#
# COMPACT_ATOMS: atom_id res chain seq x y z
N MET A 1 -20.04 -18.40 4.60
CA MET A 1 -19.01 -17.97 5.57
C MET A 1 -17.78 -18.87 5.58
N LEU A 2 -17.84 -20.18 5.88
CA LEU A 2 -16.65 -21.05 5.76
C LEU A 2 -16.44 -21.60 4.34
N SER A 3 -17.45 -22.22 3.74
CA SER A 3 -17.36 -22.75 2.36
C SER A 3 -16.99 -21.68 1.33
N GLU A 4 -17.47 -20.45 1.54
CA GLU A 4 -17.09 -19.29 0.74
C GLU A 4 -15.61 -18.92 0.88
N SER A 5 -15.07 -18.98 2.10
CA SER A 5 -13.67 -18.71 2.37
C SER A 5 -12.77 -19.82 1.82
N ILE A 6 -13.20 -21.08 1.91
CA ILE A 6 -12.53 -22.23 1.28
C ILE A 6 -12.52 -22.05 -0.24
N ALA A 7 -13.66 -21.68 -0.85
CA ALA A 7 -13.75 -21.44 -2.29
C ALA A 7 -12.79 -20.32 -2.73
N LYS A 8 -12.74 -19.21 -2.00
CA LYS A 8 -11.80 -18.09 -2.26
C LYS A 8 -10.34 -18.52 -2.15
N LEU A 9 -9.98 -19.30 -1.13
CA LEU A 9 -8.60 -19.76 -0.93
C LEU A 9 -8.15 -20.76 -2.00
N VAL A 10 -9.02 -21.69 -2.39
CA VAL A 10 -8.73 -22.65 -3.46
C VAL A 10 -8.63 -21.94 -4.81
N GLN A 11 -9.53 -20.98 -5.08
CA GLN A 11 -9.47 -20.15 -6.28
C GLN A 11 -8.17 -19.34 -6.35
N TYR A 12 -7.77 -18.72 -5.24
CA TYR A 12 -6.48 -18.04 -5.14
C TYR A 12 -5.30 -18.98 -5.45
N GLY A 13 -5.30 -20.19 -4.88
CA GLY A 13 -4.25 -21.17 -5.12
C GLY A 13 -4.14 -21.60 -6.59
N VAL A 14 -5.26 -21.68 -7.30
CA VAL A 14 -5.29 -21.93 -8.74
C VAL A 14 -4.78 -20.73 -9.53
N GLU A 15 -5.28 -19.52 -9.24
CA GLU A 15 -4.93 -18.28 -9.96
C GLU A 15 -3.44 -17.93 -9.83
N THR A 16 -2.84 -18.27 -8.70
CA THR A 16 -1.42 -18.03 -8.41
C THR A 16 -0.52 -19.23 -8.73
N GLU A 17 -1.07 -20.27 -9.37
CA GLU A 17 -0.35 -21.51 -9.73
C GLU A 17 0.29 -22.25 -8.53
N LEU A 18 -0.17 -22.00 -7.30
CA LEU A 18 0.25 -22.74 -6.10
C LEU A 18 -0.29 -24.18 -6.10
N ILE A 19 -1.45 -24.38 -6.73
CA ILE A 19 -2.02 -25.68 -7.01
C ILE A 19 -2.50 -25.73 -8.47
N PRO A 20 -2.42 -26.88 -9.16
CA PRO A 20 -3.01 -27.04 -10.48
C PRO A 20 -4.55 -27.12 -10.38
N GLU A 21 -5.26 -26.67 -11.41
CA GLU A 21 -6.74 -26.70 -11.47
C GLU A 21 -7.31 -28.11 -11.22
N CYS A 22 -6.61 -29.16 -11.67
CA CYS A 22 -7.04 -30.55 -11.45
C CYS A 22 -7.05 -30.96 -9.97
N GLU A 23 -6.38 -30.23 -9.09
CA GLU A 23 -6.32 -30.48 -7.65
C GLU A 23 -7.33 -29.65 -6.84
N ARG A 24 -8.20 -28.86 -7.50
CA ARG A 24 -9.22 -28.03 -6.83
C ARG A 24 -10.02 -28.81 -5.81
N ASN A 25 -10.63 -29.93 -6.22
CA ASN A 25 -11.48 -30.74 -5.33
C ASN A 25 -10.69 -31.41 -4.21
N TYR A 26 -9.46 -31.86 -4.50
CA TYR A 26 -8.59 -32.47 -3.51
C TYR A 26 -8.21 -31.45 -2.42
N THR A 27 -7.83 -30.23 -2.85
CA THR A 27 -7.48 -29.13 -1.95
C THR A 27 -8.68 -28.69 -1.11
N THR A 28 -9.88 -28.59 -1.71
CA THR A 28 -11.13 -28.32 -0.97
C THR A 28 -11.34 -29.34 0.13
N ASN A 29 -11.21 -30.64 -0.16
CA ASN A 29 -11.41 -31.69 0.84
C ASN A 29 -10.37 -31.65 1.96
N LEU A 30 -9.09 -31.40 1.65
CA LEU A 30 -8.07 -31.22 2.68
C LEU A 30 -8.37 -30.05 3.60
N LEU A 31 -8.90 -28.95 3.07
CA LEU A 31 -9.30 -27.80 3.86
C LEU A 31 -10.50 -28.15 4.77
N LEU A 32 -11.50 -28.87 4.26
CA LEU A 32 -12.63 -29.35 5.08
C LEU A 32 -12.15 -30.23 6.24
N ASP A 33 -11.23 -31.17 5.97
CA ASP A 33 -10.63 -32.02 7.00
C ASP A 33 -9.93 -31.19 8.09
N VAL A 34 -9.17 -30.16 7.69
CA VAL A 34 -8.48 -29.25 8.62
C VAL A 34 -9.47 -28.46 9.47
N PHE A 35 -10.62 -28.10 8.93
CA PHE A 35 -11.65 -27.35 9.64
C PHE A 35 -12.67 -28.23 10.36
N TYR A 36 -12.51 -29.56 10.32
CA TYR A 36 -13.45 -30.52 10.90
C TYR A 36 -14.87 -30.38 10.36
N GLU A 37 -15.00 -30.10 9.05
CA GLU A 37 -16.27 -29.99 8.36
C GLU A 37 -16.52 -31.24 7.50
N ASP A 38 -17.69 -31.84 7.64
CA ASP A 38 -18.09 -33.02 6.88
C ASP A 38 -18.79 -32.68 5.55
N ASP A 39 -19.25 -31.43 5.40
CA ASP A 39 -20.05 -30.97 4.26
C ASP A 39 -19.51 -29.67 3.65
N TYR A 40 -19.58 -29.59 2.31
CA TYR A 40 -19.24 -28.38 1.56
C TYR A 40 -20.38 -27.97 0.63
N THR A 41 -20.88 -26.76 0.82
CA THR A 41 -21.79 -26.11 -0.12
C THR A 41 -21.00 -25.13 -0.97
N ALA A 42 -20.84 -25.45 -2.26
CA ALA A 42 -20.21 -24.55 -3.22
C ALA A 42 -20.99 -23.23 -3.29
N PRO A 43 -20.31 -22.07 -3.16
CA PRO A 43 -20.94 -20.78 -3.37
C PRO A 43 -21.50 -20.66 -4.80
N GLU A 44 -22.64 -19.98 -4.96
CA GLU A 44 -23.22 -19.72 -6.29
C GLU A 44 -22.41 -18.69 -7.09
N GLN A 45 -21.59 -17.89 -6.40
CA GLN A 45 -20.74 -16.87 -7.00
C GLN A 45 -19.36 -17.44 -7.35
N GLU A 46 -18.91 -17.25 -8.59
CA GLU A 46 -17.52 -17.47 -8.97
C GLU A 46 -16.65 -16.31 -8.46
N PHE A 47 -15.52 -16.63 -7.83
CA PHE A 47 -14.55 -15.64 -7.40
C PHE A 47 -13.44 -15.51 -8.44
N GLN A 48 -12.97 -14.30 -8.68
CA GLN A 48 -11.82 -14.02 -9.53
C GLN A 48 -10.98 -12.90 -8.91
N ASN A 49 -9.67 -12.91 -9.16
CA ASN A 49 -8.74 -11.86 -8.72
C ASN A 49 -8.71 -11.67 -7.19
N ILE A 50 -8.58 -12.76 -6.43
CA ILE A 50 -8.58 -12.73 -4.95
C ILE A 50 -7.44 -11.86 -4.36
N GLU A 51 -6.41 -11.54 -5.14
CA GLU A 51 -5.21 -10.80 -4.70
C GLU A 51 -5.43 -9.35 -4.25
N GLN A 52 -6.60 -8.77 -4.45
CA GLN A 52 -6.76 -7.34 -4.28
C GLN A 52 -7.86 -7.05 -3.28
N LEU A 53 -7.51 -6.35 -2.18
CA LEU A 53 -8.30 -5.24 -1.60
C LEU A 53 -7.68 -4.65 -0.33
N VAL A 54 -6.60 -5.20 0.23
CA VAL A 54 -5.80 -4.48 1.25
C VAL A 54 -4.39 -5.05 1.25
N GLY A 55 -3.37 -4.20 1.34
CA GLY A 55 -1.95 -4.58 1.41
C GLY A 55 -1.54 -5.35 2.68
N GLY A 56 -2.43 -6.17 3.23
CA GLY A 56 -2.10 -7.16 4.25
C GLY A 56 -1.41 -8.36 3.60
N SER A 57 -0.42 -8.93 4.31
CA SER A 57 0.01 -10.29 4.03
C SER A 57 -1.19 -11.22 4.10
N ILE A 58 -1.27 -12.17 3.17
CA ILE A 58 -2.29 -13.20 3.06
C ILE A 58 -2.37 -13.95 4.40
N LEU A 59 -3.24 -13.50 5.28
CA LEU A 59 -3.52 -14.12 6.56
C LEU A 59 -5.05 -14.20 6.66
N SER A 60 -5.54 -15.42 6.82
CA SER A 60 -6.96 -15.81 6.84
C SER A 60 -7.76 -15.28 8.03
N HIS A 61 -7.21 -14.34 8.80
CA HIS A 61 -7.81 -13.76 9.99
C HIS A 61 -7.35 -12.31 10.19
N ASP A 62 -8.25 -11.51 10.75
CA ASP A 62 -7.94 -10.17 11.23
C ASP A 62 -6.85 -10.26 12.30
N HIS A 63 -5.79 -9.49 12.13
CA HIS A 63 -4.67 -9.44 13.07
C HIS A 63 -4.17 -8.00 13.17
N PHE A 64 -3.60 -7.68 14.32
CA PHE A 64 -2.94 -6.40 14.57
C PHE A 64 -1.44 -6.59 14.55
N GLN A 65 -0.72 -5.63 13.96
CA GLN A 65 0.74 -5.55 14.01
C GLN A 65 1.14 -4.49 15.04
N GLY A 66 2.11 -4.82 15.90
CA GLY A 66 2.58 -3.93 16.96
C GLY A 66 4.09 -3.94 17.11
N GLY A 67 4.65 -2.83 17.57
CA GLY A 67 6.09 -2.68 17.80
C GLY A 67 6.44 -1.34 18.46
N HIS A 68 7.69 -1.19 18.86
CA HIS A 68 8.22 0.01 19.52
C HIS A 68 9.28 0.71 18.65
N TYR A 69 9.01 0.84 17.36
CA TYR A 69 9.87 1.56 16.43
C TYR A 69 9.24 2.89 16.03
N THR A 70 10.01 3.98 16.08
CA THR A 70 9.55 5.31 15.66
C THR A 70 9.80 5.51 14.17
N PHE A 71 8.80 5.21 13.36
CA PHE A 71 8.82 5.39 11.91
C PHE A 71 8.88 6.86 11.47
N ALA A 72 9.24 7.09 10.20
CA ALA A 72 9.38 8.43 9.64
C ALA A 72 8.05 9.21 9.66
N MET A 73 6.93 8.56 9.33
CA MET A 73 5.61 9.19 9.40
C MET A 73 5.23 9.64 10.82
N ALA A 74 5.70 8.94 11.86
CA ALA A 74 5.45 9.33 13.24
C ALA A 74 6.18 10.63 13.64
N LYS A 75 7.26 10.97 12.94
CA LYS A 75 8.01 12.23 13.13
C LYS A 75 7.50 13.35 12.21
N ALA A 76 6.72 13.01 11.18
CA ALA A 76 6.21 13.97 10.22
C ALA A 76 5.23 14.93 10.90
N PRO A 77 5.34 16.25 10.68
CA PRO A 77 4.46 17.23 11.29
C PRO A 77 3.08 17.23 10.62
N ILE A 78 2.08 17.77 11.32
CA ILE A 78 0.85 18.24 10.69
C ILE A 78 1.22 19.47 9.84
N GLU A 79 0.91 19.45 8.55
CA GLU A 79 1.11 20.62 7.67
C GLU A 79 -0.10 21.54 7.62
N LYS A 80 -1.30 21.01 7.87
CA LYS A 80 -2.54 21.78 7.91
C LYS A 80 -3.46 21.24 8.99
N HIS A 81 -3.69 22.04 10.02
CA HIS A 81 -4.70 21.75 11.04
C HIS A 81 -6.10 21.93 10.47
N VAL A 82 -7.03 21.09 10.93
CA VAL A 82 -8.44 21.11 10.53
C VAL A 82 -9.31 20.95 11.78
N THR A 83 -10.55 21.40 11.69
CA THR A 83 -11.55 21.26 12.76
C THR A 83 -12.73 20.49 12.19
N ILE A 84 -13.12 19.39 12.84
CA ILE A 84 -14.22 18.55 12.41
C ILE A 84 -15.44 18.87 13.29
N PRO A 85 -16.60 19.24 12.71
CA PRO A 85 -17.81 19.53 13.46
C PRO A 85 -18.20 18.40 14.42
N GLY A 86 -18.50 18.74 15.68
CA GLY A 86 -18.81 17.77 16.74
C GLY A 86 -17.58 17.10 17.39
N PHE A 87 -16.38 17.42 16.91
CA PHE A 87 -15.09 16.95 17.42
C PHE A 87 -14.09 18.09 17.58
N GLU A 88 -14.57 19.30 17.90
CA GLU A 88 -13.74 20.49 18.05
C GLU A 88 -12.70 20.39 19.19
N ASP A 89 -12.89 19.44 20.11
CA ASP A 89 -11.98 19.08 21.19
C ASP A 89 -10.84 18.14 20.77
N VAL A 90 -10.94 17.49 19.60
CA VAL A 90 -9.93 16.56 19.07
C VAL A 90 -8.99 17.33 18.14
N GLU A 91 -7.68 17.27 18.41
CA GLU A 91 -6.69 17.84 17.49
C GLU A 91 -6.68 17.01 16.21
N ALA A 92 -6.92 17.63 15.05
CA ALA A 92 -6.93 16.97 13.76
C ALA A 92 -6.09 17.75 12.73
N GLY A 93 -5.47 17.04 11.78
CA GLY A 93 -4.73 17.69 10.71
C GLY A 93 -4.17 16.75 9.65
N ILE A 94 -3.90 17.32 8.49
CA ILE A 94 -3.24 16.64 7.37
C ILE A 94 -1.75 16.54 7.69
N VAL A 95 -1.19 15.34 7.62
CA VAL A 95 0.25 15.10 7.85
C VAL A 95 1.03 15.47 6.59
N LYS A 96 2.23 16.07 6.76
CA LYS A 96 3.19 16.27 5.68
C LYS A 96 3.80 14.94 5.25
N TRP A 97 3.03 14.17 4.48
CA TRP A 97 3.37 12.81 4.08
C TRP A 97 2.93 12.54 2.62
N PRO A 98 3.62 11.66 1.86
CA PRO A 98 3.24 11.36 0.47
C PRO A 98 1.83 10.76 0.35
N LEU A 99 1.41 9.94 1.32
CA LEU A 99 0.06 9.41 1.40
C LEU A 99 -0.91 10.41 2.05
N SER A 100 -2.19 10.25 1.75
CA SER A 100 -3.27 11.06 2.33
C SER A 100 -3.57 10.60 3.74
N VAL A 101 -2.98 11.27 4.73
CA VAL A 101 -3.10 10.91 6.15
C VAL A 101 -3.77 12.03 6.93
N LEU A 102 -4.86 11.69 7.61
CA LEU A 102 -5.48 12.53 8.64
C LEU A 102 -5.01 12.04 10.01
N ARG A 103 -4.21 12.85 10.69
CA ARG A 103 -3.78 12.59 12.07
C ARG A 103 -4.79 13.17 13.03
N ILE A 104 -5.21 12.37 14.02
CA ILE A 104 -6.07 12.81 15.11
C ILE A 104 -5.45 12.49 16.47
N ARG A 105 -5.55 13.41 17.43
CA ARG A 105 -4.91 13.31 18.75
C ARG A 105 -5.82 13.77 19.86
N HIS A 106 -5.88 12.98 20.94
CA HIS A 106 -6.67 13.32 22.12
C HIS A 106 -6.22 12.49 23.34
N LYS A 107 -6.51 12.99 24.56
CA LYS A 107 -6.19 12.26 25.80
C LYS A 107 -7.22 11.17 26.14
N ASN A 108 -8.47 11.35 25.73
CA ASN A 108 -9.53 10.35 25.86
C ASN A 108 -9.55 9.45 24.60
N PRO A 109 -9.24 8.15 24.70
CA PRO A 109 -9.24 7.24 23.56
C PRO A 109 -10.64 7.02 22.95
N GLU A 110 -11.72 7.10 23.74
CA GLU A 110 -13.09 6.94 23.21
C GLU A 110 -13.44 8.04 22.19
N ARG A 111 -13.02 9.29 22.46
CA ARG A 111 -13.20 10.40 21.51
C ARG A 111 -12.44 10.19 20.20
N LEU A 112 -11.26 9.56 20.24
CA LEU A 112 -10.52 9.21 19.02
C LEU A 112 -11.20 8.09 18.25
N ILE A 113 -11.72 7.08 18.96
CA ILE A 113 -12.45 5.98 18.34
C ILE A 113 -13.71 6.50 17.65
N ASP A 114 -14.47 7.39 18.31
CA ASP A 114 -15.66 8.03 17.75
C ASP A 114 -15.30 8.79 16.46
N LEU A 115 -14.28 9.65 16.49
CA LEU A 115 -13.87 10.43 15.32
C LEU A 115 -13.31 9.54 14.21
N ALA A 116 -12.46 8.56 14.53
CA ALA A 116 -11.91 7.64 13.53
C ALA A 116 -13.01 6.81 12.86
N THR A 117 -14.03 6.40 13.63
CA THR A 117 -15.20 5.70 13.11
C THR A 117 -16.00 6.60 12.18
N HIS A 118 -16.24 7.85 12.59
CA HIS A 118 -16.91 8.85 11.75
C HIS A 118 -16.19 9.06 10.41
N VAL A 119 -14.87 9.27 10.44
CA VAL A 119 -14.03 9.42 9.24
C VAL A 119 -14.09 8.17 8.36
N LEU A 120 -13.99 6.97 8.93
CA LEU A 120 -14.07 5.71 8.18
C LEU A 120 -15.41 5.55 7.46
N GLN A 121 -16.51 5.81 8.16
CA GLN A 121 -17.85 5.65 7.59
C GLN A 121 -18.11 6.69 6.49
N ALA A 122 -17.71 7.94 6.70
CA ALA A 122 -17.79 8.98 5.69
C ALA A 122 -16.95 8.61 4.46
N TRP A 123 -15.68 8.20 4.66
CA TRP A 123 -14.79 7.81 3.58
C TRP A 123 -15.33 6.65 2.74
N ARG A 124 -15.87 5.60 3.38
CA ARG A 124 -16.45 4.44 2.69
C ARG A 124 -17.56 4.81 1.70
N GLY A 125 -18.32 5.86 1.96
CA GLY A 125 -19.37 6.36 1.08
C GLY A 125 -18.98 7.53 0.19
N TYR A 126 -17.73 8.01 0.28
CA TYR A 126 -17.31 9.25 -0.38
C TYR A 126 -16.91 9.03 -1.85
N THR A 127 -17.52 9.79 -2.75
CA THR A 127 -17.16 9.87 -4.17
C THR A 127 -16.87 11.32 -4.54
N ASP A 128 -15.74 11.54 -5.21
CA ASP A 128 -15.33 12.80 -5.81
C ASP A 128 -14.71 12.51 -7.18
N GLU A 129 -15.55 12.58 -8.22
CA GLU A 129 -15.13 12.31 -9.60
C GLU A 129 -14.03 13.26 -10.08
N ALA A 130 -14.02 14.51 -9.58
CA ALA A 130 -13.03 15.51 -9.95
C ALA A 130 -11.64 15.21 -9.36
N ALA A 131 -11.58 14.34 -8.35
CA ALA A 131 -10.35 13.79 -7.78
C ALA A 131 -10.12 12.32 -8.16
N PHE A 132 -10.95 11.75 -9.05
CA PHE A 132 -10.94 10.32 -9.39
C PHE A 132 -11.07 9.40 -8.16
N VAL A 133 -11.90 9.79 -7.19
CA VAL A 133 -12.23 8.98 -6.02
C VAL A 133 -13.65 8.45 -6.18
N PHE A 134 -13.80 7.13 -6.20
CA PHE A 134 -15.11 6.48 -6.25
C PHE A 134 -15.24 5.55 -5.06
N ALA A 135 -16.30 5.69 -4.28
CA ALA A 135 -16.61 4.80 -3.17
C ALA A 135 -16.85 3.35 -3.65
N ASN A 136 -17.49 3.20 -4.81
CA ASN A 136 -17.93 1.93 -5.36
C ASN A 136 -18.04 2.01 -6.89
N THR A 137 -17.73 0.91 -7.58
CA THR A 137 -18.09 0.70 -9.00
C THR A 137 -18.63 -0.70 -9.18
N ASP A 138 -19.75 -0.86 -9.91
CA ASP A 138 -20.37 -2.16 -10.20
C ASP A 138 -20.65 -3.04 -8.97
N GLY A 139 -20.89 -2.42 -7.81
CA GLY A 139 -21.13 -3.13 -6.54
C GLY A 139 -19.85 -3.38 -5.72
N GLU A 140 -18.66 -3.18 -6.29
CA GLU A 140 -17.38 -3.36 -5.60
C GLU A 140 -16.94 -2.10 -4.83
N PRO A 141 -16.76 -2.16 -3.50
CA PRO A 141 -16.33 -1.03 -2.68
C PRO A 141 -14.81 -0.81 -2.76
N HIS A 142 -14.39 0.45 -2.90
CA HIS A 142 -12.97 0.80 -3.08
C HIS A 142 -12.33 1.46 -1.87
N ASN A 143 -13.11 2.21 -1.09
CA ASN A 143 -12.60 3.07 -0.03
C ASN A 143 -12.43 2.33 1.31
N THR A 144 -11.25 2.49 1.92
CA THR A 144 -10.97 2.07 3.30
C THR A 144 -9.90 2.95 3.92
N ILE A 145 -9.54 2.70 5.18
CA ILE A 145 -8.41 3.37 5.82
C ILE A 145 -7.44 2.34 6.39
N THR A 146 -6.17 2.72 6.48
CA THR A 146 -5.16 2.02 7.30
C THR A 146 -4.95 2.83 8.58
N PRO A 147 -5.58 2.44 9.71
CA PRO A 147 -5.41 3.14 10.97
C PRO A 147 -4.12 2.71 11.66
N ILE A 148 -3.32 3.68 12.12
CA ILE A 148 -2.07 3.43 12.85
C ILE A 148 -2.17 4.12 14.20
N ALA A 149 -2.22 3.32 15.26
CA ALA A 149 -2.34 3.80 16.62
C ALA A 149 -0.99 3.93 17.31
N ARG A 150 -0.83 5.01 18.09
CA ARG A 150 0.30 5.17 19.01
C ARG A 150 -0.12 5.95 20.25
N LYS A 151 0.66 5.80 21.32
CA LYS A 151 0.57 6.64 22.52
C LYS A 151 1.87 7.43 22.63
N VAL A 152 1.76 8.75 22.61
CA VAL A 152 2.88 9.68 22.79
C VAL A 152 2.68 10.35 24.13
N GLU A 153 3.49 9.97 25.12
CA GLU A 153 3.31 10.37 26.53
C GLU A 153 1.88 10.05 27.00
N ASP A 154 1.09 11.06 27.36
CA ASP A 154 -0.30 10.92 27.82
C ASP A 154 -1.35 11.18 26.72
N VAL A 155 -0.92 11.32 25.47
CA VAL A 155 -1.79 11.61 24.33
C VAL A 155 -1.86 10.40 23.41
N TYR A 156 -3.07 9.95 23.10
CA TYR A 156 -3.31 8.96 22.06
C TYR A 156 -3.33 9.64 20.70
N GLU A 157 -2.82 8.95 19.69
CA GLU A 157 -2.74 9.44 18.32
C GLU A 157 -3.12 8.32 17.35
N LEU A 158 -3.99 8.65 16.40
CA LEU A 158 -4.32 7.78 15.27
C LEU A 158 -3.94 8.51 13.97
N ASP A 159 -3.11 7.87 13.16
CA ASP A 159 -2.92 8.24 11.76
C ASP A 159 -3.89 7.44 10.90
N LEU A 160 -4.86 8.12 10.29
CA LEU A 160 -5.85 7.54 9.41
C LEU A 160 -5.39 7.74 7.97
N THR A 161 -4.71 6.74 7.42
CA THR A 161 -4.25 6.77 6.01
C THR A 161 -5.41 6.37 5.11
N LEU A 162 -5.88 7.28 4.25
CA LEU A 162 -6.94 6.99 3.28
C LEU A 162 -6.42 6.07 2.18
N ARG A 163 -7.24 5.08 1.82
CA ARG A 163 -6.98 4.11 0.77
C ARG A 163 -8.15 4.04 -0.19
N ASN A 164 -7.84 3.82 -1.46
CA ASN A 164 -8.80 3.50 -2.50
C ASN A 164 -8.19 2.46 -3.43
N ASN A 165 -8.92 1.38 -3.71
CA ASN A 165 -8.44 0.25 -4.50
C ASN A 165 -8.96 0.22 -5.94
N ILE A 166 -9.49 1.34 -6.44
CA ILE A 166 -10.02 1.41 -7.81
C ILE A 166 -8.94 1.05 -8.81
N THR A 167 -9.31 0.25 -9.82
CA THR A 167 -8.44 -0.15 -10.92
C THR A 167 -8.94 0.47 -12.22
N THR A 168 -8.05 0.57 -13.21
CA THR A 168 -8.40 0.94 -14.58
C THR A 168 -7.69 0.01 -15.56
N LYS A 169 -8.02 0.08 -16.85
CA LYS A 169 -7.27 -0.65 -17.89
C LYS A 169 -5.80 -0.23 -17.95
N GLU A 170 -5.49 1.02 -17.61
CA GLU A 170 -4.13 1.54 -17.55
C GLU A 170 -3.42 1.12 -16.26
N HIS A 171 -4.17 1.05 -15.14
CA HIS A 171 -3.66 0.66 -13.83
C HIS A 171 -4.41 -0.57 -13.29
N PRO A 172 -4.13 -1.78 -13.83
CA PRO A 172 -4.83 -3.00 -13.42
C PRO A 172 -4.49 -3.45 -11.99
N LEU A 173 -3.36 -2.98 -11.44
CA LEU A 173 -2.96 -3.24 -10.06
C LEU A 173 -3.54 -2.22 -9.05
N GLY A 174 -4.27 -1.22 -9.53
CA GLY A 174 -4.80 -0.11 -8.72
C GLY A 174 -4.24 1.24 -9.16
N VAL A 175 -5.12 2.24 -9.22
CA VAL A 175 -4.74 3.63 -9.52
C VAL A 175 -3.86 4.22 -8.42
N TYR A 176 -4.12 3.83 -7.16
CA TYR A 176 -3.38 4.24 -5.97
C TYR A 176 -2.46 3.12 -5.47
N HIS A 177 -1.68 2.57 -6.40
CA HIS A 177 -0.67 1.53 -6.19
C HIS A 177 0.60 1.91 -6.99
N PRO A 178 1.82 1.42 -6.67
CA PRO A 178 2.99 1.61 -7.52
C PRO A 178 2.69 1.44 -9.02
N HIS A 179 3.06 2.44 -9.82
CA HIS A 179 2.86 2.40 -11.28
C HIS A 179 3.97 1.63 -12.00
N ALA A 180 3.68 1.22 -13.24
CA ALA A 180 4.50 0.31 -14.03
C ALA A 180 5.98 0.73 -14.12
N GLN A 181 6.25 2.04 -14.22
CA GLN A 181 7.59 2.59 -14.30
C GLN A 181 8.47 2.30 -13.07
N TYR A 182 7.90 1.98 -11.90
CA TYR A 182 8.65 1.68 -10.68
C TYR A 182 8.67 0.19 -10.32
N HIS A 183 7.98 -0.66 -11.08
CA HIS A 183 7.86 -2.10 -10.81
C HIS A 183 9.20 -2.84 -10.86
N HIS A 184 10.20 -2.27 -11.54
CA HIS A 184 11.55 -2.83 -11.53
C HIS A 184 12.12 -2.89 -10.09
N ILE A 185 11.87 -1.88 -9.25
CA ILE A 185 12.24 -1.83 -7.84
C ILE A 185 11.19 -2.48 -6.94
N LYS A 186 9.94 -2.02 -7.04
CA LYS A 186 8.85 -2.42 -6.13
C LYS A 186 7.54 -2.51 -6.92
N LYS A 187 7.02 -3.73 -7.03
CA LYS A 187 5.72 -4.02 -7.69
C LYS A 187 4.65 -4.40 -6.66
N GLU A 188 5.08 -4.95 -5.54
CA GLU A 188 4.25 -5.50 -4.48
C GLU A 188 3.47 -4.41 -3.73
N ASN A 189 2.40 -4.82 -3.06
CA ASN A 189 1.54 -3.93 -2.27
C ASN A 189 2.31 -3.14 -1.21
N ILE A 190 1.87 -1.90 -0.98
CA ILE A 190 2.37 -1.02 0.07
C ILE A 190 1.69 -1.40 1.38
N GLY A 191 2.39 -2.19 2.18
CA GLY A 191 1.95 -2.62 3.50
C GLY A 191 2.07 -1.54 4.56
N LEU A 192 1.68 -1.89 5.78
CA LEU A 192 1.66 -0.99 6.95
C LEU A 192 3.02 -0.32 7.21
N ILE A 193 4.10 -1.10 7.11
CA ILE A 193 5.47 -0.66 7.37
C ILE A 193 5.93 0.34 6.30
N GLU A 194 5.61 0.06 5.04
CA GLU A 194 5.90 0.97 3.93
C GLU A 194 5.11 2.29 4.02
N VAL A 195 3.82 2.24 4.38
CA VAL A 195 3.00 3.44 4.65
C VAL A 195 3.68 4.35 5.66
N MET A 196 4.29 3.78 6.70
CA MET A 196 4.96 4.54 7.75
C MET A 196 6.37 5.03 7.36
N GLY A 197 6.87 4.65 6.18
CA GLY A 197 8.12 5.16 5.60
C GLY A 197 9.33 4.26 5.77
N LEU A 198 9.14 2.96 5.99
CA LEU A 198 10.23 1.97 5.93
C LEU A 198 10.01 1.06 4.72
N ALA A 199 10.91 1.14 3.73
CA ALA A 199 10.82 0.33 2.53
C ALA A 199 11.15 -1.15 2.84
N VAL A 200 10.21 -2.04 2.54
CA VAL A 200 10.46 -3.49 2.49
C VAL A 200 10.61 -3.89 1.03
N LEU A 201 11.87 -4.08 0.63
CA LEU A 201 12.24 -4.35 -0.75
C LEU A 201 12.28 -5.86 -1.03
N PRO A 202 12.01 -6.28 -2.29
CA PRO A 202 12.07 -7.68 -2.68
C PRO A 202 13.47 -8.27 -2.46
N ALA A 203 13.56 -9.52 -2.00
CA ALA A 203 14.85 -10.19 -1.77
C ALA A 203 15.73 -10.24 -3.04
N ARG A 204 15.11 -10.39 -4.22
CA ARG A 204 15.78 -10.34 -5.52
C ARG A 204 16.57 -9.05 -5.75
N LEU A 205 16.09 -7.92 -5.22
CA LEU A 205 16.65 -6.61 -5.52
C LEU A 205 18.06 -6.48 -4.96
N LYS A 206 18.37 -7.20 -3.87
CA LYS A 206 19.74 -7.22 -3.34
C LYS A 206 20.74 -7.77 -4.37
N GLU A 207 20.44 -8.93 -4.95
CA GLU A 207 21.30 -9.53 -6.00
C GLU A 207 21.35 -8.65 -7.25
N GLU A 208 20.22 -8.05 -7.63
CA GLU A 208 20.13 -7.16 -8.79
C GLU A 208 21.02 -5.92 -8.60
N LEU A 209 21.02 -5.30 -7.42
CA LEU A 209 21.86 -4.14 -7.13
C LEU A 209 23.36 -4.49 -7.13
N GLU A 210 23.76 -5.62 -6.55
CA GLU A 210 25.15 -6.09 -6.59
C GLU A 210 25.63 -6.31 -8.04
N LEU A 211 24.78 -6.87 -8.91
CA LEU A 211 25.06 -7.03 -10.33
C LEU A 211 25.12 -5.70 -11.08
N LEU A 212 24.22 -4.76 -10.76
CA LEU A 212 24.25 -3.42 -11.33
C LEU A 212 25.55 -2.70 -10.98
N GLU A 213 26.05 -2.82 -9.75
CA GLU A 213 27.34 -2.25 -9.35
C GLU A 213 28.47 -2.78 -10.24
N GLU A 214 28.55 -4.11 -10.42
CA GLU A 214 29.56 -4.73 -11.28
C GLU A 214 29.46 -4.24 -12.73
N TYR A 215 28.26 -4.25 -13.30
CA TYR A 215 28.04 -3.93 -14.71
C TYR A 215 28.34 -2.47 -15.01
N ILE A 216 27.92 -1.55 -14.14
CA ILE A 216 28.19 -0.12 -14.29
C ILE A 216 29.70 0.16 -14.21
N LEU A 217 30.40 -0.40 -13.22
CA LEU A 217 31.85 -0.16 -13.04
C LEU A 217 32.71 -0.77 -14.15
N SER A 218 32.23 -1.83 -14.79
CA SER A 218 32.93 -2.50 -15.89
C SER A 218 32.42 -2.08 -17.27
N GLU A 219 31.54 -1.08 -17.35
CA GLU A 219 30.94 -0.55 -18.58
C GLU A 219 30.29 -1.65 -19.44
N LYS A 220 29.68 -2.65 -18.79
CA LYS A 220 28.94 -3.72 -19.47
C LYS A 220 27.54 -3.26 -19.84
N ASP A 221 27.02 -3.83 -20.92
CA ASP A 221 25.64 -3.64 -21.34
C ASP A 221 24.66 -4.30 -20.35
N ILE A 222 23.81 -3.49 -19.71
CA ILE A 222 22.80 -3.93 -18.73
C ILE A 222 21.78 -4.87 -19.38
N SER A 223 21.41 -4.61 -20.64
CA SER A 223 20.40 -5.40 -21.38
C SER A 223 20.87 -6.83 -21.65
N SER A 224 22.18 -7.08 -21.57
CA SER A 224 22.77 -8.40 -21.79
C SER A 224 22.52 -9.40 -20.66
N ASN A 225 21.98 -8.96 -19.51
CA ASN A 225 21.69 -9.81 -18.36
C ASN A 225 20.21 -9.76 -17.97
N GLU A 226 19.51 -10.88 -18.15
CA GLU A 226 18.06 -11.01 -17.93
C GLU A 226 17.59 -10.57 -16.53
N LYS A 227 18.43 -10.71 -15.49
CA LYS A 227 18.06 -10.30 -14.12
C LYS A 227 17.95 -8.79 -13.98
N ILE A 228 18.81 -8.04 -14.68
CA ILE A 228 18.95 -6.59 -14.52
C ILE A 228 18.51 -5.79 -15.75
N ALA A 229 18.17 -6.44 -16.87
CA ALA A 229 17.75 -5.77 -18.10
C ALA A 229 16.59 -4.78 -17.89
N LYS A 230 15.64 -5.10 -17.00
CA LYS A 230 14.53 -4.21 -16.60
C LYS A 230 14.95 -2.89 -15.92
N HIS A 231 16.23 -2.75 -15.55
CA HIS A 231 16.78 -1.55 -14.94
C HIS A 231 17.50 -0.64 -15.94
N GLU A 232 17.62 -1.04 -17.21
CA GLU A 232 18.45 -0.35 -18.20
C GLU A 232 18.14 1.14 -18.31
N ASP A 233 16.87 1.51 -18.48
CA ASP A 233 16.48 2.91 -18.65
C ASP A 233 16.75 3.72 -17.37
N TRP A 234 16.47 3.13 -16.20
CA TRP A 234 16.81 3.74 -14.92
C TRP A 234 18.32 3.94 -14.73
N VAL A 235 19.15 3.00 -15.19
CA VAL A 235 20.61 3.12 -15.15
C VAL A 235 21.10 4.22 -16.10
N LYS A 236 20.50 4.37 -17.29
CA LYS A 236 20.86 5.47 -18.22
C LYS A 236 20.64 6.83 -17.56
N GLU A 237 19.46 7.04 -16.96
CA GLU A 237 19.17 8.26 -16.20
C GLU A 237 20.15 8.48 -15.04
N LEU A 238 20.51 7.40 -14.34
CA LEU A 238 21.47 7.44 -13.24
C LEU A 238 22.87 7.87 -13.71
N LEU A 239 23.36 7.33 -14.83
CA LEU A 239 24.67 7.68 -15.39
C LEU A 239 24.72 9.13 -15.89
N GLU A 240 23.63 9.66 -16.44
CA GLU A 240 23.52 11.07 -16.81
C GLU A 240 23.54 11.99 -15.58
N LYS A 241 22.88 11.56 -14.48
CA LYS A 241 22.78 12.31 -13.23
C LYS A 241 24.08 12.28 -12.41
N TYR A 242 24.87 11.21 -12.51
CA TYR A 242 26.09 10.98 -11.75
C TYR A 242 27.28 10.70 -12.69
N PRO A 243 27.86 11.73 -13.34
CA PRO A 243 28.94 11.54 -14.31
C PRO A 243 30.25 11.00 -13.70
N ASP A 244 30.46 11.17 -12.39
CA ASP A 244 31.66 10.72 -11.66
C ASP A 244 31.42 9.42 -10.87
N ILE A 245 30.51 8.56 -11.34
CA ILE A 245 30.23 7.28 -10.69
C ILE A 245 31.47 6.37 -10.70
N ASN A 246 31.78 5.76 -9.57
CA ASN A 246 32.95 4.92 -9.38
C ASN A 246 32.78 3.95 -8.21
N ALA A 247 33.77 3.08 -7.98
CA ALA A 247 33.69 2.02 -6.99
C ALA A 247 33.51 2.51 -5.55
N GLU A 248 33.90 3.75 -5.25
CA GLU A 248 33.79 4.32 -3.90
C GLU A 248 32.38 4.86 -3.61
N ASN A 249 31.63 5.26 -4.64
CA ASN A 249 30.34 5.96 -4.46
C ASN A 249 29.12 5.20 -4.99
N ILE A 250 29.30 4.21 -5.87
CA ILE A 250 28.21 3.54 -6.58
C ILE A 250 27.17 2.92 -5.65
N HIS A 251 27.60 2.25 -4.58
CA HIS A 251 26.71 1.61 -3.62
C HIS A 251 25.76 2.63 -2.97
N ALA A 252 26.32 3.75 -2.50
CA ALA A 252 25.54 4.82 -1.87
C ALA A 252 24.61 5.52 -2.88
N ILE A 253 25.03 5.66 -4.14
CA ILE A 253 24.20 6.21 -5.21
C ILE A 253 23.02 5.30 -5.48
N LEU A 254 23.24 4.00 -5.71
CA LEU A 254 22.16 3.04 -5.95
C LEU A 254 21.19 3.00 -4.76
N GLN A 255 21.70 2.93 -3.53
CA GLN A 255 20.86 2.96 -2.33
C GLN A 255 19.99 4.22 -2.27
N LYS A 256 20.57 5.39 -2.58
CA LYS A 256 19.84 6.66 -2.62
C LYS A 256 18.77 6.67 -3.71
N GLU A 257 19.11 6.24 -4.92
CA GLU A 257 18.17 6.24 -6.05
C GLU A 257 17.04 5.23 -5.86
N VAL A 258 17.31 4.06 -5.26
CA VAL A 258 16.26 3.12 -4.80
C VAL A 258 15.32 3.79 -3.81
N GLY A 259 15.87 4.57 -2.86
CA GLY A 259 15.09 5.36 -1.93
C GLY A 259 14.20 6.40 -2.63
N LEU A 260 14.70 7.07 -3.67
CA LEU A 260 13.94 8.03 -4.46
C LEU A 260 12.80 7.35 -5.25
N VAL A 261 13.08 6.21 -5.88
CA VAL A 261 12.02 5.41 -6.53
C VAL A 261 10.95 5.01 -5.51
N PHE A 262 11.35 4.61 -4.30
CA PHE A 262 10.39 4.27 -3.25
C PHE A 262 9.54 5.47 -2.80
N VAL A 263 10.08 6.70 -2.79
CA VAL A 263 9.27 7.90 -2.54
C VAL A 263 8.18 8.03 -3.60
N HIS A 264 8.51 7.86 -4.88
CA HIS A 264 7.52 7.92 -5.95
C HIS A 264 6.47 6.81 -5.84
N VAL A 265 6.87 5.62 -5.41
CA VAL A 265 5.94 4.52 -5.11
C VAL A 265 4.93 4.90 -4.01
N LEU A 266 5.36 5.62 -2.97
CA LEU A 266 4.45 6.15 -1.94
C LEU A 266 3.56 7.28 -2.47
N GLU A 267 4.08 8.13 -3.37
CA GLU A 267 3.33 9.19 -4.03
C GLU A 267 2.24 8.63 -4.95
N ASP A 268 2.52 7.55 -5.70
CA ASP A 268 1.53 6.81 -6.50
C ASP A 268 0.42 6.27 -5.59
N ALA A 269 0.79 5.68 -4.46
CA ALA A 269 -0.15 5.13 -3.47
C ALA A 269 -0.97 6.17 -2.69
N GLY A 270 -0.63 7.46 -2.77
CA GLY A 270 -1.41 8.54 -2.16
C GLY A 270 -2.65 8.87 -2.97
N VAL A 271 -3.83 8.84 -2.33
CA VAL A 271 -5.13 9.18 -2.96
C VAL A 271 -5.14 10.63 -3.45
N TYR A 272 -4.86 11.56 -2.54
CA TYR A 272 -4.69 12.98 -2.81
C TYR A 272 -3.20 13.32 -2.89
N LYS A 273 -2.77 13.77 -4.08
CA LYS A 273 -1.37 14.11 -4.33
C LYS A 273 -0.90 15.33 -3.52
N CYS A 274 0.40 15.42 -3.27
CA CYS A 274 1.04 16.53 -2.55
C CYS A 274 1.21 17.79 -3.43
N THR A 275 0.15 18.18 -4.14
CA THR A 275 0.08 19.37 -5.00
C THR A 275 -0.99 20.33 -4.48
N PRO A 276 -1.00 21.62 -4.87
CA PRO A 276 -2.07 22.55 -4.47
C PRO A 276 -3.48 21.99 -4.76
N LYS A 277 -3.69 21.48 -5.98
CA LYS A 277 -4.95 20.83 -6.38
C LYS A 277 -5.27 19.60 -5.52
N GLY A 278 -4.30 18.72 -5.28
CA GLY A 278 -4.52 17.54 -4.44
C GLY A 278 -4.87 17.91 -3.00
N ARG A 279 -4.34 19.01 -2.46
CA ARG A 279 -4.74 19.52 -1.14
C ARG A 279 -6.11 20.17 -1.13
N GLU A 280 -6.50 20.87 -2.19
CA GLU A 280 -7.89 21.34 -2.36
C GLU A 280 -8.87 20.17 -2.42
N ASP A 281 -8.51 19.09 -3.11
CA ASP A 281 -9.31 17.88 -3.22
C ASP A 281 -9.44 17.17 -1.87
N PHE A 282 -8.33 17.04 -1.13
CA PHE A 282 -8.37 16.46 0.22
C PHE A 282 -9.23 17.31 1.17
N MET A 283 -9.13 18.64 1.06
CA MET A 283 -9.98 19.53 1.86
C MET A 283 -11.47 19.37 1.54
N ARG A 284 -11.87 19.10 0.29
CA ARG A 284 -13.29 18.81 0.00
C ARG A 284 -13.81 17.59 0.76
N PHE A 285 -12.99 16.55 0.93
CA PHE A 285 -13.35 15.43 1.78
C PHE A 285 -13.41 15.86 3.25
N VAL A 286 -12.38 16.54 3.76
CA VAL A 286 -12.35 16.99 5.16
C VAL A 286 -13.53 17.92 5.51
N ASP A 287 -13.90 18.83 4.62
CA ASP A 287 -15.02 19.77 4.79
C ASP A 287 -16.39 19.06 4.70
N SER A 288 -16.43 17.83 4.21
CA SER A 288 -17.64 16.99 4.18
C SER A 288 -17.83 16.14 5.45
N LEU A 289 -16.82 16.12 6.34
CA LEU A 289 -16.87 15.43 7.64
C LEU A 289 -17.72 16.18 8.66
#